data_AF-A0A9E1PZ29-F1
#
_entry.id   AF-A0A9E1PZ29-F1
#
_cell.length_a   1.000
_cell.length_b   1.000
_cell.length_c   1.000
_cell.angle_alpha   90.00
_cell.angle_beta   90.00
_cell.angle_gamma   90.00
#
_symmetry.space_group_name_H-M   'P 1'
#
loop_
_entity.id
_entity.type
_entity.pdbx_description
1 polymer ?
#
loop_
_entity_poly.entity_id
_entity_poly.type
_entity_poly.pdbx_seq_one_letter_code
_entity_poly.pdbx_strand_id
1 'polypeptide(L)' 'MNFDFSDDQRMLRDQARKFLTEQSPPRTVRNVLEDDAKAYDDVLWGDMAALG' A
#
# COMPACT_ATOMS: atom_id res chain seq x y z
N MET A 1 -26.26 -5.89 13.67
CA MET A 1 -24.81 -5.57 13.74
C MET A 1 -24.43 -5.02 12.38
N ASN A 2 -23.93 -3.79 12.30
CA ASN A 2 -23.57 -3.18 11.01
C ASN A 2 -22.08 -3.44 10.74
N PHE A 3 -21.78 -4.19 9.68
CA PHE A 3 -20.42 -4.55 9.26
C PHE A 3 -19.96 -3.76 8.04
N ASP A 4 -20.78 -2.81 7.57
CA ASP A 4 -20.39 -1.92 6.50
C ASP A 4 -19.32 -0.94 6.97
N PHE A 5 -18.43 -0.62 6.03
CA PHE A 5 -17.49 0.47 6.20
C PHE A 5 -18.24 1.80 6.37
N SER A 6 -17.76 2.61 7.31
CA SER A 6 -18.09 4.04 7.35
C SER A 6 -17.61 4.74 6.07
N ASP A 7 -18.15 5.93 5.80
CA ASP A 7 -17.73 6.70 4.62
C ASP A 7 -16.24 7.08 4.67
N ASP A 8 -15.70 7.37 5.86
CA ASP A 8 -14.28 7.64 6.05
C ASP A 8 -13.42 6.39 5.74
N GLN A 9 -13.85 5.21 6.18
CA GLN A 9 -13.15 3.96 5.86
C GLN A 9 -13.20 3.64 4.36
N ARG A 10 -14.30 3.96 3.67
CA ARG A 10 -14.38 3.82 2.21
C ARG A 10 -13.43 4.79 1.51
N MET A 11 -13.33 6.02 1.99
CA MET A 11 -12.43 7.03 1.46
C MET A 11 -10.96 6.63 1.64
N LEU A 12 -10.59 6.17 2.84
CA LEU A 12 -9.24 5.64 3.14
C LEU A 12 -8.89 4.46 2.23
N ARG A 13 -9.81 3.50 2.06
CA ARG A 13 -9.63 2.36 1.16
C ARG A 13 -9.38 2.82 -0.29
N ASP A 14 -10.15 3.79 -0.76
CA ASP A 14 -10.03 4.28 -2.13
C ASP A 14 -8.73 5.06 -2.34
N GLN A 15 -8.27 5.83 -1.34
CA GLN A 15 -6.97 6.50 -1.34
C GLN A 15 -5.81 5.50 -1.35
N ALA A 16 -5.83 4.51 -0.46
CA ALA A 16 -4.85 3.42 -0.41
C ALA A 16 -4.77 2.66 -1.74
N ARG A 17 -5.92 2.34 -2.35
CA ARG A 17 -5.96 1.65 -3.64
C ARG A 17 -5.31 2.47 -4.75
N LYS A 18 -5.58 3.77 -4.82
CA LYS A 18 -4.96 4.65 -5.83
C LYS A 18 -3.46 4.74 -5.63
N PHE A 19 -3.03 4.98 -4.39
CA PHE A 19 -1.61 5.04 -4.03
C PHE A 19 -0.85 3.77 -4.42
N LEU A 20 -1.33 2.59 -4.02
CA LEU A 20 -0.66 1.32 -4.35
C LEU A 20 -0.62 1.06 -5.86
N THR A 21 -1.65 1.48 -6.59
CA THR A 21 -1.68 1.36 -8.06
C THR A 21 -0.57 2.18 -8.72
N GLU A 22 -0.24 3.35 -8.16
CA GLU A 22 0.78 4.26 -8.68
C GLU A 22 2.19 3.88 -8.20
N GLN A 23 2.32 3.54 -6.91
CA GLN A 23 3.61 3.40 -6.23
C GLN A 23 4.13 1.96 -6.16
N SER A 24 3.31 0.94 -6.47
CA SER A 24 3.72 -0.48 -6.50
C SER A 24 3.74 -1.09 -7.92
N PRO A 25 4.51 -0.53 -8.88
CA PRO A 25 4.69 -1.16 -10.18
C PRO A 25 5.47 -2.49 -10.06
N PRO A 26 5.42 -3.37 -11.08
CA PRO A 26 6.12 -4.67 -11.06
C PRO A 26 7.63 -4.57 -10.78
N ARG A 27 8.25 -3.45 -11.12
CA ARG A 27 9.67 -3.19 -10.83
C ARG A 27 9.95 -3.12 -9.33
N THR A 28 9.11 -2.41 -8.58
CA THR A 28 9.24 -2.27 -7.12
C THR A 28 9.10 -3.64 -6.45
N VAL A 29 8.11 -4.43 -6.88
CA VAL A 29 7.92 -5.80 -6.39
C VAL A 29 9.14 -6.69 -6.70
N ARG A 30 9.65 -6.62 -7.93
CA ARG A 30 10.83 -7.40 -8.34
C ARG A 30 12.08 -7.03 -7.54
N ASN A 31 12.29 -5.76 -7.23
CA ASN A 31 13.43 -5.31 -6.40
C ASN A 31 13.44 -5.97 -5.01
N VAL A 32 12.26 -6.31 -4.47
CA VAL A 32 12.15 -7.04 -3.19
C VAL A 32 12.34 -8.54 -3.42
N LEU A 33 11.71 -9.11 -4.45
CA LEU A 33 11.78 -10.56 -4.71
C LEU A 33 13.14 -11.05 -5.21
N GLU A 34 13.94 -10.20 -5.84
CA GLU A 34 15.28 -10.53 -6.36
C GLU A 34 16.40 -10.25 -5.35
N ASP A 35 16.06 -9.75 -4.16
CA ASP A 35 17.01 -9.45 -3.09
C ASP A 35 16.61 -10.20 -1.82
N ASP A 36 17.26 -11.34 -1.57
CA ASP A 36 16.99 -12.19 -0.39
C ASP A 36 17.19 -11.45 0.95
N ALA A 37 17.89 -10.31 0.97
CA ALA A 37 18.06 -9.48 2.16
C ALA A 37 16.89 -8.51 2.39
N LYS A 38 16.01 -8.33 1.41
CA LYS A 38 14.85 -7.42 1.48
C LYS A 38 13.56 -8.18 1.71
N ALA A 39 12.93 -7.93 2.85
CA ALA A 39 11.60 -8.46 3.14
C ALA A 39 10.46 -7.62 2.53
N TYR A 40 10.69 -6.32 2.32
CA TYR A 40 9.72 -5.37 1.77
C TYR A 40 10.43 -4.12 1.24
N ASP A 41 9.68 -3.27 0.52
CA ASP A 41 10.15 -1.95 0.07
C ASP A 41 9.87 -0.91 1.18
N ASP A 42 10.94 -0.46 1.83
CA ASP A 42 10.89 0.45 2.97
C ASP A 42 10.28 1.82 2.64
N VAL A 43 10.52 2.31 1.43
CA VAL A 43 9.97 3.58 0.94
C VAL A 43 8.46 3.46 0.74
N LEU A 44 8.01 2.43 0.02
CA LEU A 44 6.60 2.18 -0.24
C LEU A 44 5.80 2.01 1.06
N TRP A 45 6.34 1.27 2.02
CA TRP A 45 5.69 1.04 3.31
C TRP A 45 5.69 2.29 4.20
N GLY A 46 6.76 3.10 4.16
CA GLY A 46 6.80 4.39 4.85
C GLY A 46 5.75 5.37 4.32
N ASP A 47 5.67 5.50 2.99
CA ASP A 47 4.68 6.35 2.33
C ASP A 47 3.25 5.87 2.60
N MET A 48 3.02 4.54 2.61
CA MET A 48 1.72 3.96 2.96
C MET A 48 1.29 4.29 4.39
N ALA A 49 2.21 4.24 5.36
CA ALA A 49 1.94 4.58 6.75
C ALA A 49 1.60 6.06 6.94
N ALA A 50 2.06 6.94 6.05
CA ALA A 50 1.75 8.36 6.08
C ALA A 50 0.33 8.71 5.57
N LEU A 51 -0.37 7.75 4.93
CA LEU A 51 -1.71 7.98 4.39
C LEU A 51 -2.84 7.95 5.43
N GLY A 52 -2.57 7.54 6.67
CA GLY A 52 -3.56 7.55 7.75
C GLY A 52 -3.20 6.65 8.93
#